data_AF-A0AAQ0NLA9-F1
#
_entry.id   AF-A0AAQ0NLA9-F1
#
_cell.length_a   1.000
_cell.length_b   1.000
_cell.length_c   1.000
_cell.angle_alpha   90.00
_cell.angle_beta   90.00
_cell.angle_gamma   90.00
#
_symmetry.space_group_name_H-M   'P 1'
#
loop_
_entity.id
_entity.type
_entity.pdbx_description
1 polymer ?
#
loop_
_entity_poly.entity_id
_entity_poly.type
_entity_poly.pdbx_seq_one_letter_code
_entity_poly.pdbx_strand_id
1 'polypeptide(L)'
;MRIAIVHDWLVSYAGAERVLASLINVWPQADLFSVIDFLSDQDRAHLRGKVARTTFIQKLPGARKHYSRYLPLMPLAIEQLDLSGYDLIISSSHAVAKGVLSGPDQLHISYVNSPIRYA
;
A
#
# COMPACT_ATOMS: atom_id res chain seq x y z
N MET A 1 15.44 -4.19 13.18
CA MET A 1 13.98 -4.21 12.99
C MET A 1 13.65 -3.75 11.58
N ARG A 2 13.15 -4.64 10.71
CA ARG A 2 12.69 -4.34 9.36
C ARG A 2 11.20 -4.01 9.37
N ILE A 3 10.82 -2.93 8.70
CA ILE A 3 9.46 -2.38 8.72
C ILE A 3 8.91 -2.34 7.30
N ALA A 4 7.71 -2.89 7.11
CA ALA A 4 6.94 -2.75 5.88
C ALA A 4 5.76 -1.82 6.12
N ILE A 5 5.58 -0.83 5.24
CA ILE A 5 4.34 -0.06 5.15
C ILE A 5 3.60 -0.53 3.90
N VAL A 6 2.34 -0.91 4.06
CA VAL A 6 1.48 -1.40 2.97
C VAL A 6 0.32 -0.44 2.79
N HIS A 7 0.13 0.07 1.57
CA HIS A 7 -0.93 1.02 1.22
C HIS A 7 -1.78 0.47 0.09
N ASP A 8 -3.08 0.74 0.07
CA ASP A 8 -3.99 0.13 -0.91
C ASP A 8 -3.56 0.36 -2.37
N TRP A 9 -3.48 1.61 -2.82
CA TRP A 9 -3.02 1.97 -4.15
C TRP A 9 -2.51 3.40 -4.17
N LEU A 10 -1.54 3.67 -5.04
CA LEU A 10 -0.90 4.98 -5.15
C LEU A 10 -1.16 5.56 -6.54
N VAL A 11 -2.22 6.35 -6.68
CA VAL A 11 -2.63 6.96 -7.97
C VAL A 11 -2.64 8.48 -7.95
N SER A 12 -2.87 9.08 -6.79
CA SER A 12 -2.90 10.53 -6.55
C SER A 12 -2.61 10.79 -5.08
N TYR A 13 -2.05 11.96 -4.76
CA TYR A 13 -1.85 12.35 -3.37
C TYR A 13 -3.14 12.94 -2.76
N ALA A 14 -3.85 12.15 -1.95
CA ALA A 14 -5.10 12.54 -1.29
C ALA A 14 -5.05 12.22 0.21
N GLY A 15 -6.23 12.02 0.83
CA GLY A 15 -6.36 11.85 2.29
C GLY A 15 -5.55 10.68 2.84
N ALA A 16 -5.67 9.49 2.23
CA ALA A 16 -4.96 8.30 2.68
C ALA A 16 -3.45 8.44 2.48
N GLU A 17 -3.00 9.13 1.43
CA GLU A 17 -1.59 9.34 1.13
C GLU A 17 -0.94 10.36 2.10
N ARG A 18 -1.71 11.29 2.67
CA ARG A 18 -1.24 12.16 3.76
C ARG A 18 -0.96 11.38 5.04
N VAL A 19 -1.79 10.38 5.34
CA VAL A 19 -1.53 9.44 6.44
C VAL A 19 -0.28 8.63 6.12
N LEU A 20 -0.18 8.08 4.90
CA LEU A 20 1.01 7.36 4.45
C LEU A 20 2.29 8.22 4.57
N ALA A 21 2.25 9.48 4.17
CA ALA A 21 3.38 10.41 4.31
C ALA A 21 3.79 10.58 5.78
N SER A 22 2.80 10.65 6.68
CA SER A 22 3.05 10.73 8.13
C SER A 22 3.70 9.44 8.64
N LEU A 23 3.23 8.26 8.21
CA LEU A 23 3.85 6.97 8.55
C LEU A 23 5.30 6.90 8.03
N ILE A 24 5.55 7.32 6.80
CA ILE A 24 6.90 7.37 6.19
C ILE A 24 7.80 8.36 6.94
N ASN A 25 7.27 9.45 7.49
CA ASN A 25 8.04 10.40 8.29
C ASN A 25 8.46 9.80 9.64
N VAL A 26 7.60 9.00 10.26
CA VAL A 26 7.92 8.29 11.51
C VAL A 26 8.89 7.13 11.25
N TRP A 27 8.73 6.40 10.14
CA TRP A 27 9.61 5.28 9.75
C TRP A 27 10.22 5.48 8.35
N PRO A 28 11.22 6.37 8.21
CA PRO A 28 11.85 6.66 6.91
C PRO A 28 12.54 5.47 6.26
N GLN A 29 12.97 4.50 7.05
CA GLN A 29 13.63 3.28 6.62
C GLN A 29 12.66 2.19 6.14
N ALA A 30 11.34 2.36 6.35
CA ALA A 30 10.37 1.33 5.99
C ALA A 30 10.31 1.11 4.47
N ASP A 31 10.19 -0.15 4.06
CA ASP A 31 9.90 -0.49 2.68
C ASP A 31 8.41 -0.24 2.40
N LEU A 32 8.10 0.28 1.21
CA LEU A 32 6.74 0.60 0.81
C LEU A 32 6.20 -0.47 -0.14
N PHE A 33 4.98 -0.92 0.12
CA PHE A 33 4.25 -1.85 -0.73
C PHE A 33 2.87 -1.30 -1.08
N SER A 34 2.36 -1.68 -2.25
CA SER A 34 1.01 -1.31 -2.66
C SER A 34 0.43 -2.24 -3.72
N VAL A 35 -0.89 -2.23 -3.95
CA VAL A 35 -1.47 -2.96 -5.09
C VAL A 35 -0.88 -2.44 -6.40
N ILE A 36 -0.85 -1.11 -6.55
CA ILE A 36 -0.32 -0.39 -7.70
C ILE A 36 0.37 0.91 -7.27
N ASP A 37 1.27 1.39 -8.11
CA ASP A 37 1.92 2.69 -7.98
C ASP A 37 2.03 3.36 -9.34
N PHE A 38 1.26 4.43 -9.50
CA PHE A 38 1.24 5.35 -10.65
C PHE A 38 1.37 6.81 -10.21
N LEU A 39 1.84 7.08 -8.99
CA LEU A 39 2.04 8.45 -8.51
C LEU A 39 2.97 9.23 -9.43
N SER A 40 2.63 10.50 -9.63
CA SER A 40 3.51 11.46 -10.30
C SER A 40 4.78 11.70 -9.48
N ASP A 41 5.86 12.14 -10.12
CA ASP A 41 7.10 12.48 -9.42
C ASP A 41 6.89 13.64 -8.43
N GLN A 42 6.00 14.57 -8.77
CA GLN A 42 5.61 15.66 -7.88
C GLN A 42 4.94 15.14 -6.61
N ASP A 43 3.95 14.25 -6.73
CA ASP A 43 3.28 13.66 -5.58
C ASP A 43 4.21 12.77 -4.76
N ARG A 44 5.12 12.06 -5.44
CA ARG A 44 6.11 11.18 -4.81
C ARG A 44 7.07 11.95 -3.90
N ALA A 45 7.29 13.24 -4.14
CA ALA A 45 8.08 14.09 -3.24
C ALA A 45 7.51 14.11 -1.82
N HIS A 46 6.18 14.04 -1.65
CA HIS A 46 5.53 13.95 -0.33
C HIS A 46 5.83 12.63 0.39
N LEU A 47 6.18 11.57 -0.36
CA LEU A 47 6.54 10.25 0.17
C LEU A 47 8.07 10.07 0.25
N ARG A 48 8.84 11.17 0.29
CA ARG A 48 10.31 11.17 0.33
C ARG A 48 10.95 10.41 -0.83
N GLY A 49 10.31 10.42 -2.00
CA GLY A 49 10.81 9.71 -3.18
C GLY A 49 10.59 8.19 -3.15
N LYS A 50 9.91 7.63 -2.14
CA LYS A 50 9.72 6.17 -2.04
C LYS A 50 8.88 5.65 -3.20
N VAL A 51 9.30 4.50 -3.73
CA VAL A 51 8.59 3.74 -4.76
C VAL A 51 8.09 2.45 -4.15
N ALA A 52 6.79 2.16 -4.34
CA ALA A 52 6.22 0.96 -3.79
C ALA A 52 6.65 -0.27 -4.58
N ARG A 53 6.90 -1.38 -3.88
CA ARG A 53 6.88 -2.71 -4.47
C ARG A 53 5.43 -3.11 -4.70
N THR A 54 5.08 -3.36 -5.96
CA THR A 54 3.69 -3.55 -6.37
C THR A 54 3.33 -5.00 -6.64
N THR A 55 2.03 -5.29 -6.64
CA THR A 55 1.48 -6.60 -6.99
C THR A 55 1.44 -6.84 -8.50
N PHE A 56 0.94 -8.02 -8.92
CA PHE A 56 0.71 -8.33 -10.33
C PHE A 56 -0.28 -7.37 -11.02
N ILE A 57 -1.19 -6.73 -10.27
CA ILE A 57 -2.20 -5.80 -10.83
C ILE A 57 -1.55 -4.61 -11.53
N GLN A 58 -0.37 -4.17 -11.08
CA GLN A 58 0.41 -3.11 -11.72
C GLN A 58 0.62 -3.33 -13.23
N LYS A 59 0.75 -4.60 -13.64
CA LYS A 59 1.09 -5.01 -15.01
C LYS A 59 -0.13 -5.37 -15.86
N LEU A 60 -1.34 -5.35 -15.29
CA LEU A 60 -2.55 -5.71 -16.04
C LEU A 60 -2.93 -4.63 -17.08
N PRO A 61 -3.56 -5.02 -18.20
CA PRO A 61 -3.92 -4.09 -19.27
C PRO A 61 -4.80 -2.94 -18.78
N GLY A 62 -4.32 -1.70 -18.92
CA GLY A 62 -5.09 -0.52 -18.49
C GLY A 62 -5.13 -0.28 -16.98
N ALA A 63 -4.27 -0.95 -16.19
CA ALA A 63 -4.17 -0.74 -14.74
C ALA A 63 -4.07 0.75 -14.35
N ARG A 64 -3.29 1.56 -15.08
CA ARG A 64 -3.17 3.00 -14.81
C ARG A 64 -4.51 3.77 -14.88
N LYS A 65 -5.42 3.38 -15.79
CA LYS A 65 -6.70 4.09 -16.02
C LYS A 65 -7.90 3.39 -15.38
N HIS A 66 -7.81 2.09 -15.15
CA HIS A 66 -8.96 1.24 -14.83
C HIS A 66 -8.69 0.30 -13.66
N TYR A 67 -7.74 0.62 -12.77
CA TYR A 67 -7.40 -0.23 -11.63
C TYR A 67 -8.61 -0.58 -10.75
N SER A 68 -9.60 0.31 -10.63
CA SER A 68 -10.84 0.05 -9.89
C SER A 68 -11.63 -1.13 -10.46
N ARG A 69 -11.47 -1.47 -11.75
CA ARG A 69 -12.09 -2.68 -12.33
C ARG A 69 -11.45 -3.97 -11.80
N TYR A 70 -10.25 -3.90 -11.24
CA TYR A 70 -9.55 -5.04 -10.64
C TYR A 70 -9.82 -5.21 -9.14
N LEU A 71 -10.75 -4.44 -8.55
CA LEU A 71 -11.15 -4.60 -7.14
C LEU A 71 -11.42 -6.07 -6.72
N PRO A 72 -12.11 -6.92 -7.53
CA PRO A 72 -12.31 -8.32 -7.15
C PRO A 72 -11.00 -9.13 -7.02
N LEU A 73 -9.93 -8.71 -7.68
CA LEU A 73 -8.61 -9.36 -7.65
C LEU A 73 -7.69 -8.80 -6.57
N MET A 74 -8.01 -7.63 -6.00
CA MET A 74 -7.12 -6.94 -5.07
C MET A 74 -6.87 -7.68 -3.75
N PRO A 75 -7.83 -8.41 -3.14
CA PRO A 75 -7.54 -9.24 -1.97
C PRO A 75 -6.44 -10.27 -2.25
N LEU A 76 -6.59 -11.03 -3.35
CA LEU A 76 -5.57 -11.99 -3.80
C LEU A 76 -4.23 -11.31 -4.08
N ALA A 77 -4.24 -10.11 -4.67
CA ALA A 77 -3.03 -9.37 -4.98
C ALA A 77 -2.26 -8.95 -3.72
N ILE A 78 -2.97 -8.47 -2.69
CA ILE A 78 -2.36 -8.08 -1.40
C ILE A 78 -1.81 -9.29 -0.66
N GLU A 79 -2.53 -10.41 -0.63
CA GLU A 79 -2.08 -11.65 0.03
C GLU A 79 -0.79 -12.22 -0.58
N GLN A 80 -0.52 -11.94 -1.86
CA GLN A 80 0.70 -12.38 -2.55
C GLN A 80 1.95 -11.55 -2.25
N LEU A 81 1.84 -10.46 -1.47
CA LEU A 81 3.01 -9.69 -1.06
C LEU A 81 3.85 -10.52 -0.07
N ASP A 82 5.11 -10.80 -0.43
CA ASP A 82 6.05 -11.44 0.48
C ASP A 82 6.56 -10.44 1.54
N LEU A 83 6.00 -10.57 2.74
CA LEU A 83 6.36 -9.78 3.91
C LEU A 83 7.08 -10.62 4.97
N SER A 84 7.48 -11.86 4.68
CA SER A 84 8.08 -12.78 5.65
C SER A 84 9.34 -12.24 6.33
N GLY A 85 10.10 -11.39 5.64
CA GLY A 85 11.34 -10.80 6.13
C GLY A 85 11.18 -9.51 6.97
N TYR A 86 9.97 -9.14 7.39
CA TYR A 86 9.71 -7.92 8.16
C TYR A 86 9.29 -8.25 9.60
N ASP A 87 9.75 -7.47 10.58
CA ASP A 87 9.36 -7.67 11.98
C ASP A 87 8.04 -6.93 12.32
N LEU A 88 7.84 -5.79 11.66
CA LEU A 88 6.67 -4.93 11.81
C LEU A 88 6.04 -4.63 10.45
N ILE A 89 4.75 -4.87 10.35
CA ILE A 89 3.93 -4.56 9.17
C ILE A 89 2.91 -3.49 9.59
N ILE A 90 2.86 -2.39 8.85
CA ILE A 90 1.90 -1.31 9.06
C ILE A 90 1.06 -1.19 7.80
N SER A 91 -0.22 -1.56 7.86
CA SER A 91 -1.14 -1.36 6.73
C SER A 91 -1.94 -0.08 6.90
N SER A 92 -1.86 0.83 5.92
CA SER A 92 -2.77 1.97 5.76
C SER A 92 -3.87 1.56 4.79
N SER A 93 -5.07 1.29 5.30
CA SER A 93 -6.11 0.64 4.50
C SER A 93 -7.47 1.34 4.59
N HIS A 94 -8.04 1.66 3.44
CA HIS A 94 -9.45 1.94 3.22
C HIS A 94 -10.15 0.80 2.45
N ALA A 95 -9.39 -0.17 1.92
CA ALA A 95 -9.92 -1.30 1.15
C ALA A 95 -9.29 -2.67 1.51
N VAL A 96 -8.08 -2.96 1.05
CA VAL A 96 -7.50 -4.32 0.98
C VAL A 96 -6.16 -4.51 1.69
N ALA A 97 -5.35 -3.47 1.90
CA ALA A 97 -4.01 -3.53 2.46
C ALA A 97 -3.95 -4.16 3.87
N LYS A 98 -5.04 -4.08 4.63
CA LYS A 98 -5.18 -4.77 5.93
C LYS A 98 -5.25 -6.31 5.80
N GLY A 99 -5.42 -6.85 4.59
CA GLY A 99 -5.50 -8.28 4.30
C GLY A 99 -4.16 -8.91 3.96
N VAL A 100 -3.04 -8.24 4.21
CA VAL A 100 -1.71 -8.86 4.08
C VAL A 100 -1.57 -10.06 5.01
N LEU A 101 -0.77 -11.03 4.59
CA LEU A 101 -0.47 -12.19 5.40
C LEU A 101 0.71 -11.89 6.32
N SER A 102 0.55 -12.15 7.62
CA SER A 102 1.58 -12.06 8.64
C SER A 102 1.79 -13.40 9.33
N GLY A 103 3.03 -13.71 9.68
CA GLY A 103 3.43 -14.85 10.49
C GLY A 103 3.21 -14.64 11.98
N PRO A 104 3.37 -15.71 12.79
CA PRO A 104 3.08 -15.70 14.23
C PRO A 104 3.98 -14.74 15.04
N ASP A 105 5.21 -14.51 14.58
CA ASP A 105 6.19 -13.66 15.26
C ASP A 105 6.23 -12.22 14.71
N GLN A 106 5.35 -11.88 13.75
CA GLN A 106 5.29 -10.57 13.12
C GLN A 106 4.20 -9.71 13.79
N LEU A 107 4.52 -8.46 14.08
CA LEU A 107 3.51 -7.49 14.54
C LEU A 107 2.85 -6.83 13.32
N HIS A 108 1.53 -7.01 13.16
CA HIS A 108 0.76 -6.32 12.14
C HIS A 108 -0.15 -5.26 12.79
N ILE A 109 0.08 -3.99 12.46
CA ILE A 109 -0.75 -2.85 12.87
C ILE A 109 -1.53 -2.35 11.65
N SER A 110 -2.85 -2.25 11.78
CA SER A 110 -3.71 -1.74 10.72
C SER A 110 -4.29 -0.37 11.08
N TYR A 111 -3.89 0.65 10.31
CA TYR A 111 -4.56 1.94 10.30
C TYR A 111 -5.71 1.90 9.30
N VAL A 112 -6.94 1.89 9.80
CA VAL A 112 -8.15 1.81 8.99
C VAL A 112 -8.67 3.23 8.71
N ASN A 113 -8.49 3.66 7.47
CA ASN A 113 -9.07 4.91 6.95
C ASN A 113 -10.58 4.77 6.80
N SER A 114 -11.28 5.89 6.57
CA SER A 114 -12.71 5.85 6.22
C SER A 114 -12.92 4.91 5.03
N PRO A 115 -13.84 3.93 5.13
CA PRO A 115 -14.03 2.93 4.08
C PRO A 115 -14.38 3.57 2.73
N ILE A 116 -13.92 2.93 1.66
CA ILE A 116 -14.25 3.33 0.29
C ILE A 116 -15.77 3.42 0.10
N ARG A 117 -16.21 4.49 -0.56
CA ARG A 117 -17.58 4.65 -1.04
C ARG A 117 -17.53 4.51 -2.56
N TYR A 118 -18.07 3.41 -3.09
CA TYR A 118 -18.26 3.26 -4.53
C TYR A 118 -19.47 4.12 -4.93
N ALA A 119 -19.20 5.29 -5.53
CA ALA A 119 -20.21 6.12 -6.17
C ALA A 119 -20.08 5.98 -7.70
#